data_AF-A0A921T9P5-F1
#
_entry.id   AF-A0A921T9P5-F1
#
_cell.length_a   1.000
_cell.length_b   1.000
_cell.length_c   1.000
_cell.angle_alpha   90.00
_cell.angle_beta   90.00
_cell.angle_gamma   90.00
#
_symmetry.space_group_name_H-M   'P 1'
#
loop_
_entity.id
_entity.type
_entity.pdbx_description
1 polymer ?
#
loop_
_entity_poly.entity_id
_entity_poly.type
_entity_poly.pdbx_seq_one_letter_code
_entity_poly.pdbx_strand_id
1 'polypeptide(L)' 'MAINEEIQAVLSNPETSYWLKSSLENALQRDCVDAANDAELLHDLLASRCDDVLRAL' A
#
# COMPACT_ATOMS: atom_id res chain seq x y z
N MET A 1 2.23 9.22 -17.38
CA MET A 1 3.44 8.51 -16.94
C MET A 1 3.13 7.02 -17.00
N ALA A 2 4.11 6.18 -17.30
CA ALA A 2 3.88 4.74 -17.24
C ALA A 2 3.78 4.33 -15.76
N ILE A 3 2.87 3.42 -15.38
CA ILE A 3 2.68 2.98 -13.98
C ILE A 3 3.99 2.56 -13.29
N ASN A 4 4.95 2.02 -14.06
CA ASN A 4 6.28 1.66 -13.57
C ASN A 4 7.07 2.87 -13.06
N GLU A 5 6.94 4.05 -13.68
CA GLU A 5 7.61 5.28 -13.23
C GLU A 5 7.06 5.75 -11.88
N GLU A 6 5.74 5.65 -11.68
CA GLU A 6 5.08 5.99 -10.41
C GLU A 6 5.49 5.03 -9.29
N ILE A 7 5.54 3.73 -9.59
CA ILE A 7 6.06 2.70 -8.67
C ILE A 7 7.49 3.04 -8.27
N GLN A 8 8.37 3.35 -9.23
CA GLN A 8 9.76 3.70 -8.92
C GLN A 8 9.85 5.00 -8.11
N ALA A 9 8.99 5.97 -8.35
CA ALA A 9 8.94 7.19 -7.54
C ALA A 9 8.60 6.88 -6.07
N VAL A 10 7.66 5.97 -5.80
CA VAL A 10 7.33 5.54 -4.43
C VAL A 10 8.50 4.78 -3.78
N LEU A 11 9.11 3.84 -4.49
CA LEU A 11 10.22 3.04 -3.95
C LEU A 11 11.48 3.88 -3.67
N SER A 12 11.78 4.84 -4.56
CA SER A 12 12.96 5.69 -4.44
C SER A 12 12.80 6.87 -3.46
N ASN A 13 11.56 7.27 -3.13
CA ASN A 13 11.31 8.41 -2.25
C ASN A 13 11.71 8.13 -0.79
N PRO A 14 12.67 8.85 -0.18
CA PRO A 14 13.10 8.62 1.20
C PRO A 14 12.01 8.88 2.25
N GLU A 15 11.01 9.70 1.95
CA GLU A 15 9.89 10.01 2.83
C GLU A 15 8.80 8.92 2.81
N THR A 16 8.84 8.01 1.84
CA THR A 16 7.90 6.88 1.81
C THR A 16 8.26 5.89 2.91
N SER A 17 7.27 5.53 3.72
CA SER A 17 7.47 4.63 4.86
C SER A 17 8.06 3.29 4.42
N TYR A 18 8.94 2.73 5.25
CA TYR A 18 9.53 1.41 5.00
C TYR A 18 8.47 0.33 4.76
N TRP A 19 7.38 0.37 5.54
CA TRP A 19 6.28 -0.58 5.40
C TRP A 19 5.62 -0.51 4.02
N LEU A 20 5.36 0.69 3.50
CA LEU A 20 4.75 0.85 2.18
C LEU A 20 5.70 0.40 1.06
N LYS A 21 6.99 0.75 1.15
CA LYS A 21 8.00 0.28 0.18
C LYS A 21 8.07 -1.23 0.14
N SER A 22 8.24 -1.86 1.30
CA SER A 22 8.35 -3.31 1.40
C SER A 22 7.07 -4.01 0.92
N SER A 23 5.90 -3.48 1.26
CA SER A 23 4.62 -4.03 0.80
C SER A 23 4.49 -3.96 -0.73
N LEU A 24 4.87 -2.83 -1.33
CA LEU A 24 4.86 -2.66 -2.78
C LEU A 24 5.87 -3.58 -3.48
N GLU A 25 7.10 -3.70 -2.98
CA GLU A 25 8.10 -4.63 -3.52
C GLU A 25 7.61 -6.08 -3.52
N ASN A 26 6.97 -6.52 -2.42
CA ASN A 26 6.41 -7.86 -2.32
C ASN A 26 5.20 -8.05 -3.27
N ALA A 27 4.32 -7.05 -3.38
CA ALA A 27 3.16 -7.10 -4.27
C ALA A 27 3.56 -7.25 -5.75
N LEU A 28 4.66 -6.60 -6.17
CA LEU A 28 5.16 -6.66 -7.56
C LEU A 28 5.70 -8.04 -7.96
N GLN A 29 5.96 -8.94 -7.00
CA GLN A 29 6.38 -10.32 -7.28
C GLN A 29 5.21 -11.32 -7.40
N ARG A 30 3.97 -10.86 -7.19
CA ARG A 30 2.77 -11.70 -7.17
C ARG A 30 1.97 -11.56 -8.47
N ASP A 31 0.94 -12.41 -8.62
CA ASP A 31 -0.11 -12.15 -9.60
C ASP A 31 -0.74 -10.78 -9.34
N CYS A 32 -0.90 -9.98 -10.40
CA CYS A 32 -1.30 -8.59 -10.27
C CYS A 32 -2.76 -8.43 -9.83
N VAL A 33 -3.63 -9.41 -10.10
CA VAL A 33 -5.04 -9.38 -9.70
C VAL A 33 -5.14 -9.68 -8.21
N ASP A 34 -4.46 -10.73 -7.73
CA ASP A 34 -4.44 -11.07 -6.30
C ASP A 34 -3.80 -9.97 -5.46
N ALA A 35 -2.68 -9.39 -5.93
CA ALA A 35 -1.99 -8.31 -5.22
C ALA A 35 -2.86 -7.05 -5.08
N ALA A 36 -3.61 -6.70 -6.13
CA ALA A 36 -4.51 -5.55 -6.09
C ALA A 36 -5.69 -5.79 -5.13
N ASN A 37 -6.32 -6.96 -5.20
CA ASN A 37 -7.43 -7.32 -4.31
C ASN A 37 -7.02 -7.35 -2.83
N ASP A 38 -5.85 -7.92 -2.52
CA ASP A 38 -5.34 -7.94 -1.14
C ASP A 38 -5.00 -6.54 -0.62
N ALA A 39 -4.48 -5.67 -1.50
CA ALA A 39 -4.17 -4.29 -1.14
C ALA A 39 -5.44 -3.48 -0.84
N GLU A 40 -6.53 -3.70 -1.58
CA GLU A 40 -7.84 -3.10 -1.32
C GLU A 40 -8.41 -3.58 0.03
N LEU A 41 -8.41 -4.89 0.28
CA LEU A 41 -8.85 -5.43 1.58
C LEU A 41 -8.02 -4.86 2.75
N LEU A 42 -6.70 -4.75 2.57
CA LEU A 42 -5.81 -4.17 3.57
C LEU A 42 -6.14 -2.69 3.83
N HIS A 43 -6.40 -1.90 2.79
CA HIS A 43 -6.84 -0.52 2.92
C HIS A 43 -8.11 -0.45 3.78
N ASP A 44 -9.13 -1.22 3.44
CA ASP A 44 -10.44 -1.18 4.11
C ASP A 44 -10.32 -1.51 5.61
N LEU A 45 -9.52 -2.53 5.96
CA LEU A 45 -9.27 -2.91 7.34
C LEU A 45 -8.52 -1.81 8.12
N LEU A 46 -7.51 -1.18 7.51
CA LEU A 46 -6.75 -0.11 8.14
C LEU A 46 -7.59 1.16 8.32
N ALA A 47 -8.42 1.49 7.32
CA ALA A 47 -9.33 2.62 7.38
C ALA A 47 -10.38 2.43 8.48
N SER A 48 -11.06 1.27 8.51
CA SER A 48 -12.04 0.94 9.56
C SER A 48 -11.41 1.00 10.95
N ARG A 49 -10.21 0.44 11.12
CA ARG A 49 -9.49 0.50 12.40
C ARG A 49 -9.13 1.93 12.79
N CYS A 50 -8.72 2.77 11.84
CA CYS A 50 -8.40 4.18 12.08
C CYS A 50 -9.65 4.92 12.59
N ASP A 51 -10.78 4.75 11.92
CA ASP A 51 -12.06 5.36 12.30
C ASP A 51 -12.50 4.92 13.70
N ASP A 52 -12.37 3.63 14.02
CA ASP A 52 -12.72 3.11 15.34
C ASP A 52 -11.82 3.70 16.44
N VAL A 53 -10.53 3.83 16.18
CA VAL A 53 -9.58 4.47 17.11
C VAL A 53 -9.90 5.95 17.30
N LEU A 54 -10.21 6.68 16.21
CA LEU A 54 -10.52 8.11 16.28
C LEU A 54 -11.87 8.41 16.93
N ARG A 55 -12.87 7.52 16.79
CA ARG A 55 -14.17 7.64 17.47
C ARG A 55 -14.10 7.35 18.97
N ALA A 56 -13.08 6.61 19.41
CA ALA A 56 -12.87 6.27 20.82
C ALA A 56 -12.10 7.35 21.60
N LEU A 57 -11.61 8.41 20.92
CA LEU A 57 -10.95 9.58 21.51
C LEU A 57 -11.98 10.66 21.87
#